data_AF-A0A600ZGD7-F1
#
_entry.id   AF-A0A600ZGD7-F1
#
_cell.length_a   1.000
_cell.length_b   1.000
_cell.length_c   1.000
_cell.angle_alpha   90.00
_cell.angle_beta   90.00
_cell.angle_gamma   90.00
#
_symmetry.space_group_name_H-M   'P 1'
#
loop_
_entity.id
_entity.type
_entity.pdbx_description
1 polymer ?
#
loop_
_entity_poly.entity_id
_entity_poly.type
_entity_poly.pdbx_seq_one_letter_code
_entity_poly.pdbx_strand_id
1 'polypeptide(L)'
;FFIFHRSTKKPQDYKNWINFNYNFFSWDEKFKVNIVNGFILSNKNNEIMKIMQDILINYWKYENKLVYYFMFQILFDTLKKKYLNLNLYITNDTDIHLLQYHAKDKYSDKLWNDIKNKTSIHSLKIFKKIRKHSMIDKILFKDTI
;
A
#
# COMPACT_ATOMS: atom_id res chain seq x y z
N PHE A 1 -13.32 3.48 -9.82
CA PHE A 1 -11.86 3.25 -9.68
C PHE A 1 -11.54 3.20 -8.21
N PHE A 2 -10.76 2.23 -7.77
CA PHE A 2 -10.36 2.05 -6.38
C PHE A 2 -8.87 1.76 -6.32
N ILE A 3 -8.22 2.43 -5.38
CA ILE A 3 -6.84 2.20 -4.98
C ILE A 3 -6.72 2.61 -3.51
N PHE A 4 -5.99 1.84 -2.71
CA PHE A 4 -5.66 2.28 -1.37
C PHE A 4 -4.77 3.51 -1.44
N HIS A 5 -5.11 4.54 -0.69
CA HIS A 5 -4.31 5.76 -0.61
C HIS A 5 -4.11 6.20 0.84
N ARG A 6 -3.08 7.02 1.04
CA ARG A 6 -2.74 7.61 2.33
C ARG A 6 -3.94 8.35 2.90
N SER A 7 -4.24 8.11 4.18
CA SER A 7 -5.24 8.87 4.91
C SER A 7 -4.89 10.36 4.91
N THR A 8 -5.84 11.21 4.56
CA THR A 8 -5.70 12.68 4.58
C THR A 8 -5.52 13.20 6.00
N LYS A 9 -6.15 12.55 6.98
CA LYS A 9 -5.94 12.83 8.40
C LYS A 9 -4.79 11.97 8.91
N LYS A 10 -3.78 12.63 9.48
CA LYS A 10 -2.65 11.97 10.15
C LYS A 10 -3.17 11.09 11.31
N PRO A 11 -2.93 9.77 11.31
CA PRO A 11 -3.35 8.90 12.38
C PRO A 11 -2.48 9.10 13.63
N GLN A 12 -2.95 8.70 14.80
CA GLN A 12 -2.25 8.92 16.07
C GLN A 12 -0.89 8.19 16.12
N ASP A 13 -0.79 7.04 15.48
CA ASP A 13 0.38 6.17 15.40
C ASP A 13 1.27 6.45 14.17
N TYR A 14 1.08 7.58 13.46
CA TYR A 14 1.79 7.88 12.21
C TYR A 14 3.32 7.75 12.30
N LYS A 15 3.92 8.08 13.46
CA LYS A 15 5.37 7.96 13.69
C LYS A 15 5.84 6.50 13.64
N ASN A 16 5.01 5.56 14.08
CA ASN A 16 5.32 4.13 14.03
C ASN A 16 5.39 3.66 12.57
N TRP A 17 4.51 4.15 11.72
CA TRP A 17 4.51 3.87 10.28
C TRP A 17 5.73 4.46 9.57
N ILE A 18 6.10 5.70 9.90
CA ILE A 18 7.33 6.32 9.39
C ILE A 18 8.55 5.49 9.80
N ASN A 19 8.65 5.11 11.07
CA ASN A 19 9.75 4.27 11.56
C ASN A 19 9.77 2.88 10.92
N PHE A 20 8.59 2.34 10.58
CA PHE A 20 8.46 1.05 9.93
C PHE A 20 9.01 1.07 8.49
N ASN A 21 8.70 2.11 7.72
CA ASN A 21 9.28 2.31 6.38
C ASN A 21 9.10 3.76 5.90
N TYR A 22 10.07 4.62 6.21
CA TYR A 22 10.00 6.05 5.87
C TYR A 22 10.00 6.32 4.35
N ASN A 23 10.48 5.39 3.54
CA ASN A 23 10.44 5.50 2.07
C ASN A 23 9.01 5.33 1.51
N PHE A 24 8.09 4.76 2.30
CA PHE A 24 6.71 4.51 1.91
C PHE A 24 5.69 5.23 2.79
N PHE A 25 6.00 5.45 4.07
CA PHE A 25 5.10 6.11 5.00
C PHE A 25 5.64 7.48 5.39
N SER A 26 4.88 8.51 5.02
CA SER A 26 5.02 9.87 5.53
C SER A 26 3.70 10.62 5.37
N TRP A 27 3.50 11.63 6.21
CA TRP A 27 2.40 12.60 6.12
C TRP A 27 2.94 14.02 5.89
N ASP A 28 4.16 14.13 5.38
CA ASP A 28 4.69 15.39 4.86
C ASP A 28 3.97 15.75 3.55
N GLU A 29 3.59 17.00 3.39
CA GLU A 29 2.81 17.47 2.23
C GLU A 29 3.56 17.30 0.90
N LYS A 30 4.90 17.31 0.94
CA LYS A 30 5.77 17.10 -0.23
C LYS A 30 5.98 15.62 -0.54
N PHE A 31 5.54 14.71 0.33
CA PHE A 31 5.63 13.27 0.09
C PHE A 31 4.65 12.85 -1.01
N LYS A 32 5.13 12.00 -1.93
CA LYS A 32 4.38 11.60 -3.14
C LYS A 32 4.08 10.11 -3.22
N VAL A 33 4.57 9.30 -2.29
CA VAL A 33 4.28 7.86 -2.24
C VAL A 33 3.02 7.65 -1.41
N ASN A 34 1.87 8.01 -1.98
CA ASN A 34 0.60 8.10 -1.25
C ASN A 34 -0.44 7.06 -1.70
N ILE A 35 -0.05 6.04 -2.46
CA ILE A 35 -0.94 4.98 -2.94
C ILE A 35 -0.28 3.60 -2.87
N VAL A 36 -1.09 2.55 -2.77
CA VAL A 36 -0.66 1.15 -2.90
C VAL A 36 -1.03 0.64 -4.28
N ASN A 37 -0.06 0.57 -5.18
CA ASN A 37 -0.27 0.09 -6.55
C ASN A 37 -0.33 -1.45 -6.67
N GLY A 38 -0.11 -2.18 -5.57
CA GLY A 38 -0.24 -3.65 -5.54
C GLY A 38 -1.68 -4.16 -5.61
N PHE A 39 -2.69 -3.29 -5.46
CA PHE A 39 -4.10 -3.63 -5.61
C PHE A 39 -4.88 -2.44 -6.18
N ILE A 40 -5.41 -2.59 -7.40
CA ILE A 40 -6.17 -1.57 -8.11
C ILE A 40 -7.41 -2.22 -8.71
N LEU A 41 -8.59 -1.64 -8.49
CA LEU A 41 -9.82 -2.04 -9.16
C LEU A 41 -10.32 -0.92 -10.06
N SER A 42 -10.71 -1.27 -11.28
CA SER A 42 -11.11 -0.29 -12.27
C SER A 42 -12.13 -0.86 -13.25
N ASN A 43 -13.02 0.00 -13.73
CA ASN A 43 -13.89 -0.35 -14.85
C ASN A 43 -13.06 -0.44 -16.12
N LYS A 44 -13.53 -1.24 -17.09
CA LYS A 44 -12.96 -1.24 -18.44
C LYS A 44 -12.90 0.19 -18.97
N ASN A 45 -11.82 0.52 -19.67
CA ASN A 45 -11.59 1.84 -20.29
C ASN A 45 -11.49 3.04 -19.33
N ASN A 46 -11.23 2.82 -18.04
CA ASN A 46 -11.03 3.92 -17.10
C ASN A 46 -9.91 4.87 -17.55
N GLU A 47 -10.23 6.16 -17.58
CA GLU A 47 -9.38 7.23 -18.09
C GLU A 47 -8.04 7.35 -17.35
N ILE A 48 -8.06 7.28 -16.02
CA ILE A 48 -6.85 7.38 -15.19
C ILE A 48 -5.88 6.27 -15.57
N MET A 49 -6.39 5.05 -15.73
CA MET A 49 -5.55 3.91 -16.09
C MET A 49 -4.98 4.03 -17.51
N LYS A 50 -5.75 4.58 -18.45
CA LYS A 50 -5.25 4.88 -19.81
C LYS A 50 -4.13 5.92 -19.77
N ILE A 51 -4.32 7.03 -19.07
CA ILE A 51 -3.30 8.08 -18.92
C ILE A 51 -2.03 7.51 -18.27
N MET A 52 -2.16 6.75 -17.19
CA MET A 52 -1.02 6.09 -16.54
C MET A 52 -0.30 5.13 -17.50
N GLN A 53 -1.05 4.33 -18.26
CA GLN A 53 -0.50 3.42 -19.26
C GLN A 53 0.25 4.18 -20.36
N ASP A 54 -0.34 5.21 -20.94
CA ASP A 54 0.25 5.99 -22.03
C ASP A 54 1.56 6.65 -21.60
N ILE A 55 1.60 7.23 -20.39
CA ILE A 55 2.80 7.86 -19.84
C ILE A 55 3.89 6.81 -19.59
N LEU A 56 3.55 5.66 -19.01
CA LEU A 56 4.52 4.60 -18.74
C LEU A 56 5.06 3.98 -20.04
N ILE A 57 4.20 3.75 -21.05
CA ILE A 57 4.64 3.29 -22.37
C ILE A 57 5.57 4.33 -23.00
N ASN A 58 5.22 5.62 -22.91
CA ASN A 58 6.07 6.67 -23.43
C ASN A 58 7.42 6.71 -22.71
N TYR A 59 7.44 6.59 -21.38
CA TYR A 59 8.66 6.51 -20.58
C TYR A 59 9.58 5.38 -21.08
N TRP A 60 9.03 4.17 -21.30
CA TRP A 60 9.80 3.01 -21.75
C TRP A 60 10.30 3.09 -23.20
N LYS A 61 9.81 4.05 -24.01
CA LYS A 61 10.39 4.31 -25.34
C LYS A 61 11.76 4.97 -25.27
N TYR A 62 12.01 5.74 -24.20
CA TYR A 62 13.23 6.55 -24.06
C TYR A 62 14.17 6.04 -22.96
N GLU A 63 13.64 5.28 -22.01
CA GLU A 63 14.38 4.82 -20.84
C GLU A 63 14.50 3.30 -20.83
N ASN A 64 15.71 2.78 -20.64
CA ASN A 64 16.00 1.34 -20.63
C ASN A 64 16.00 0.71 -19.24
N LYS A 65 15.82 1.52 -18.20
CA LYS A 65 15.79 1.07 -16.80
C LYS A 65 14.80 1.90 -15.98
N LEU A 66 14.26 1.29 -14.94
CA LEU A 66 13.44 2.01 -13.97
C LEU A 66 14.35 2.90 -13.11
N VAL A 67 14.29 4.22 -13.28
CA VAL A 67 15.13 5.16 -12.53
C VAL A 67 14.76 5.20 -11.04
N TYR A 68 13.48 5.11 -10.72
CA TYR A 68 12.98 5.14 -9.34
C TYR A 68 11.92 4.07 -9.09
N TYR A 69 12.10 3.28 -8.02
CA TYR A 69 11.17 2.22 -7.63
C TYR A 69 9.73 2.72 -7.42
N PHE A 70 9.57 3.91 -6.82
CA PHE A 70 8.25 4.52 -6.54
C PHE A 70 7.70 5.40 -7.67
N MET A 71 8.21 5.25 -8.90
CA MET A 71 7.81 6.09 -10.03
C MET A 71 6.29 6.08 -10.25
N PHE A 72 5.63 4.93 -10.16
CA PHE A 72 4.19 4.83 -10.36
C PHE A 72 3.43 5.69 -9.35
N GLN A 73 3.79 5.60 -8.07
CA GLN A 73 3.15 6.36 -6.99
C GLN A 73 3.38 7.86 -7.16
N ILE A 74 4.63 8.24 -7.46
CA ILE A 74 5.02 9.64 -7.69
C ILE A 74 4.27 10.25 -8.88
N LEU A 75 4.17 9.49 -9.98
CA LEU A 75 3.44 9.90 -11.17
C LEU A 75 1.95 10.07 -10.86
N PHE A 76 1.33 9.08 -10.21
CA PHE A 76 -0.08 9.13 -9.85
C PHE A 76 -0.40 10.32 -8.94
N ASP A 77 0.40 10.55 -7.90
CA ASP A 77 0.22 11.70 -6.98
C ASP A 77 0.35 13.03 -7.72
N THR A 78 1.30 13.14 -8.66
CA THR A 78 1.52 14.33 -9.47
C THR A 78 0.32 14.59 -10.40
N LEU A 79 -0.18 13.55 -11.08
CA LEU A 79 -1.35 13.67 -11.95
C LEU A 79 -2.61 14.03 -11.17
N LYS A 80 -2.84 13.37 -10.03
CA LYS A 80 -3.97 13.65 -9.14
C LYS A 80 -3.97 15.10 -8.67
N LYS A 81 -2.82 15.63 -8.23
CA LYS A 81 -2.75 17.00 -7.68
C LYS A 81 -2.86 18.09 -8.76
N LYS A 82 -2.40 17.83 -9.98
CA LYS A 82 -2.30 18.86 -11.03
C LYS A 82 -3.39 18.80 -12.10
N TYR A 83 -3.90 17.61 -12.41
CA TYR A 83 -4.65 17.39 -13.65
C TYR A 83 -5.94 16.59 -13.47
N LEU A 84 -6.08 15.79 -12.41
CA LEU A 84 -7.23 14.89 -12.25
C LEU A 84 -8.11 15.30 -11.06
N ASN A 85 -9.37 15.62 -11.32
CA ASN A 85 -10.37 15.77 -10.27
C ASN A 85 -10.90 14.39 -9.86
N LEU A 86 -10.18 13.71 -8.97
CA LEU A 86 -10.50 12.35 -8.53
C LEU A 86 -11.29 12.32 -7.23
N ASN A 87 -12.51 11.81 -7.30
CA ASN A 87 -13.25 11.39 -6.11
C ASN A 87 -12.87 9.94 -5.76
N LEU A 88 -11.88 9.79 -4.88
CA LEU A 88 -11.44 8.48 -4.39
C LEU A 88 -12.22 8.10 -3.12
N TYR A 89 -12.49 6.81 -2.97
CA TYR A 89 -13.00 6.27 -1.71
C TYR A 89 -12.04 6.58 -0.57
N ILE A 90 -12.57 7.04 0.56
CA ILE A 90 -11.79 7.28 1.77
C ILE A 90 -11.20 5.94 2.23
N THR A 91 -9.88 5.84 2.15
CA THR A 91 -9.12 4.66 2.57
C THR A 91 -7.91 5.09 3.40
N ASN A 92 -7.27 4.11 4.04
CA ASN A 92 -6.00 4.28 4.71
C ASN A 92 -5.06 3.15 4.28
N ASP A 93 -4.02 3.51 3.52
CA ASP A 93 -3.02 2.55 3.03
C ASP A 93 -2.26 1.80 4.13
N THR A 94 -2.28 2.27 5.38
CA THR A 94 -1.71 1.50 6.49
C THR A 94 -2.49 0.22 6.79
N ASP A 95 -3.80 0.19 6.51
CA ASP A 95 -4.68 -0.92 6.89
C ASP A 95 -4.26 -2.23 6.21
N ILE A 96 -3.94 -2.16 4.91
CA ILE A 96 -3.44 -3.30 4.12
C ILE A 96 -2.07 -3.79 4.62
N HIS A 97 -1.32 -2.95 5.36
CA HIS A 97 0.00 -3.29 5.89
C HIS A 97 -0.02 -3.75 7.36
N LEU A 98 -1.16 -3.72 8.05
CA LEU A 98 -1.24 -4.09 9.47
C LEU A 98 -0.75 -5.51 9.76
N LEU A 99 -1.13 -6.49 8.93
CA LEU A 99 -0.65 -7.86 9.11
C LEU A 99 0.88 -7.95 8.95
N GLN A 100 1.44 -7.22 7.99
CA GLN A 100 2.89 -7.16 7.76
C GLN A 100 3.62 -6.44 8.89
N TYR A 101 3.02 -5.39 9.46
CA TYR A 101 3.54 -4.64 10.59
C TYR A 101 3.65 -5.53 11.84
N HIS A 102 2.58 -6.28 12.14
CA HIS A 102 2.50 -7.18 13.30
C HIS A 102 3.03 -8.60 13.03
N ALA A 103 3.59 -8.87 11.85
CA ALA A 103 3.87 -10.23 11.40
C ALA A 103 4.75 -11.06 12.37
N LYS A 104 5.67 -10.41 13.08
CA LYS A 104 6.61 -11.05 14.01
C LYS A 104 6.13 -11.06 15.47
N ASP A 105 5.05 -10.37 15.77
CA ASP A 105 4.49 -10.30 17.11
C ASP A 105 3.89 -11.65 17.49
N LYS A 106 3.76 -11.91 18.79
CA LYS A 106 3.06 -13.11 19.28
C LYS A 106 1.61 -13.06 18.79
N TYR A 107 1.10 -14.19 18.31
CA TYR A 107 -0.28 -14.27 17.84
C TYR A 107 -1.29 -13.85 18.93
N SER A 108 -2.31 -13.10 18.52
CA SER A 108 -3.43 -12.65 19.36
C SER A 108 -4.71 -12.66 18.52
N ASP A 109 -5.70 -13.46 18.92
CA ASP A 109 -7.00 -13.52 18.24
C ASP A 109 -7.69 -12.15 18.19
N LYS A 110 -7.57 -11.38 19.28
CA LYS A 110 -8.12 -10.02 19.35
C LYS A 110 -7.48 -9.14 18.28
N LEU A 111 -6.16 -9.07 18.23
CA LEU A 111 -5.44 -8.26 17.25
C LEU A 111 -5.74 -8.73 15.82
N TRP A 112 -5.80 -10.04 15.58
CA TRP A 112 -6.11 -10.57 14.27
C TRP A 112 -7.53 -10.19 13.81
N ASN A 113 -8.51 -10.27 14.71
CA ASN A 113 -9.88 -9.84 14.41
C ASN A 113 -9.94 -8.33 14.14
N ASP A 114 -9.22 -7.51 14.91
CA ASP A 114 -9.13 -6.07 14.69
C ASP A 114 -8.55 -5.75 13.29
N ILE A 115 -7.50 -6.47 12.87
CA ILE A 115 -6.88 -6.32 11.54
C ILE A 115 -7.86 -6.70 10.42
N LYS A 116 -8.55 -7.85 10.52
CA LYS A 116 -9.54 -8.28 9.52
C LYS A 116 -10.71 -7.31 9.40
N ASN A 117 -11.12 -6.68 10.50
CA ASN A 117 -12.20 -5.70 10.51
C ASN A 117 -11.83 -4.40 9.78
N LYS A 118 -10.54 -4.11 9.59
CA LYS A 118 -10.07 -2.93 8.83
C LYS A 118 -10.04 -3.19 7.33
N THR A 119 -9.63 -4.37 6.90
CA THR A 119 -9.51 -4.73 5.49
C THR A 119 -9.49 -6.25 5.32
N SER A 120 -10.07 -6.73 4.23
CA SER A 120 -9.96 -8.13 3.78
C SER A 120 -8.70 -8.39 2.94
N ILE A 121 -7.99 -7.33 2.55
CA ILE A 121 -6.80 -7.38 1.70
C ILE A 121 -5.58 -7.06 2.55
N HIS A 122 -4.57 -7.93 2.50
CA HIS A 122 -3.33 -7.79 3.25
C HIS A 122 -2.11 -7.90 2.32
N SER A 123 -1.22 -6.90 2.37
CA SER A 123 0.04 -6.89 1.63
C SER A 123 1.14 -7.47 2.51
N LEU A 124 1.84 -8.47 1.98
CA LEU A 124 2.92 -9.17 2.67
C LEU A 124 4.21 -9.13 1.85
N LYS A 125 5.33 -8.98 2.55
CA LYS A 125 6.68 -9.19 2.03
C LYS A 125 7.13 -10.61 2.35
N ILE A 126 8.13 -11.08 1.59
CA ILE A 126 8.73 -12.40 1.83
C ILE A 126 9.44 -12.42 3.19
N PHE A 127 9.11 -13.40 4.03
CA PHE A 127 9.79 -13.65 5.29
C PHE A 127 10.84 -14.75 5.12
N LYS A 128 12.13 -14.41 5.29
CA LYS A 128 13.22 -15.42 5.23
C LYS A 128 13.16 -16.43 6.39
N LYS A 129 12.68 -15.99 7.56
CA LYS A 129 12.51 -16.80 8.76
C LYS A 129 11.20 -16.40 9.43
N ILE A 130 10.42 -17.38 9.84
CA ILE A 130 9.14 -17.20 10.51
C ILE A 130 9.27 -17.74 11.93
N ARG A 131 8.97 -16.90 12.91
CA ARG A 131 9.06 -17.27 14.33
C ARG A 131 7.82 -18.09 14.69
N LYS A 132 8.01 -19.27 15.31
CA LYS A 132 6.90 -20.07 15.83
C LYS A 132 6.02 -19.24 16.76
N HIS A 133 4.71 -19.43 16.65
CA HIS A 133 3.67 -18.70 17.39
C HIS A 133 3.59 -17.19 17.09
N SER A 134 4.24 -16.72 16.02
CA SER A 134 4.05 -15.35 15.54
C SER A 134 2.71 -15.19 14.80
N MET A 135 2.28 -13.95 14.60
CA MET A 135 1.10 -13.64 13.81
C MET A 135 1.15 -14.30 12.43
N ILE A 136 2.27 -14.15 11.71
CA ILE A 136 2.37 -14.69 10.35
C ILE A 136 2.47 -16.21 10.34
N ASP A 137 3.11 -16.81 11.34
CA ASP A 137 3.16 -18.27 11.53
C ASP A 137 1.75 -18.85 11.65
N LYS A 138 0.95 -18.27 12.56
CA LYS A 138 -0.43 -18.72 12.80
C LYS A 138 -1.40 -18.42 11.68
N ILE A 139 -1.17 -17.37 10.88
CA ILE A 139 -2.09 -16.98 9.81
C ILE A 139 -1.80 -17.73 8.51
N LEU A 140 -0.52 -17.91 8.14
CA LEU A 140 -0.16 -18.58 6.89
C LEU A 140 -0.08 -20.10 7.02
N PHE A 141 0.31 -20.61 8.19
CA PHE A 141 0.47 -22.06 8.42
C PHE A 141 -0.56 -22.56 9.43
N LYS A 142 -1.80 -22.09 9.31
CA LYS A 142 -2.93 -22.67 10.06
C LYS A 142 -2.91 -24.19 9.86
N ASP A 143 -2.55 -24.85 10.95
CA ASP A 143 -2.65 -26.28 11.27
C ASP A 143 -1.82 -27.25 10.41
N THR A 144 -0.80 -27.83 11.04
CA THR A 144 -0.64 -29.30 10.99
C THR A 144 -1.12 -29.81 12.34
N ILE A 145 -2.43 -30.04 12.46
CA ILE A 145 -2.96 -31.07 13.36
C ILE A 145 -2.79 -32.39 12.62
#